data_AF-A0A6P0NFV3-F1
#
_entry.id   AF-A0A6P0NFV3-F1
#
_cell.length_a   1.000
_cell.length_b   1.000
_cell.length_c   1.000
_cell.angle_alpha   90.00
_cell.angle_beta   90.00
_cell.angle_gamma   90.00
#
_symmetry.space_group_name_H-M   'P 1'
#
loop_
_entity.id
_entity.type
_entity.pdbx_description
1 polymer ?
#
loop_
_entity_poly.entity_id
_entity_poly.type
_entity_poly.pdbx_seq_one_letter_code
_entity_poly.pdbx_strand_id
1 'polypeptide(L)'
;MQTDDNLYDLLQDLDGQSYRAYKQIQGRYRFPSFTLLIDHVQGDPFAAPSRLRVQVPQVSKQGQDIAGFPPHLFSTKSRNIALCDYLTRQFVQAASRLRSKRGSGKSGLISMATPGQEVLERTSVLVSEEWVEARFVVGLPAQGRRILGRQAAELLCDDMIDLVEQALFYGKLDSAAIKQHVETVEDGDWLRQQLASQELVAFIPNGSILPRESGVSDKPLRSNSGPASGAEVVTFQSPDSLEVSFERPNGGPISGMGIPKGVTLIVGGG
;
A
#
# COMPACT_ATOMS: atom_id res chain seq x y z
N MET A 1 -19.77 21.89 3.66
CA MET A 1 -19.11 20.61 4.01
C MET A 1 -19.08 20.56 5.52
N GLN A 2 -19.50 19.46 6.14
CA GLN A 2 -19.42 19.29 7.59
C GLN A 2 -17.94 19.24 8.02
N THR A 3 -17.63 19.65 9.24
CA THR A 3 -16.27 19.56 9.82
C THR A 3 -16.10 18.26 10.60
N ASP A 4 -14.86 17.97 10.98
CA ASP A 4 -14.50 16.96 11.97
C ASP A 4 -15.19 17.18 13.32
N ASP A 5 -15.33 18.43 13.79
CA ASP A 5 -16.13 18.74 15.00
C ASP A 5 -17.58 18.27 14.85
N ASN A 6 -18.21 18.50 13.68
CA ASN A 6 -19.57 18.04 13.44
C ASN A 6 -19.68 16.50 13.44
N LEU A 7 -18.64 15.80 12.97
CA LEU A 7 -18.60 14.34 13.04
C LEU A 7 -18.43 13.87 14.49
N TYR A 8 -17.55 14.53 15.25
CA TYR A 8 -17.30 14.24 16.65
C TYR A 8 -18.57 14.36 17.48
N ASP A 9 -19.26 15.50 17.40
CA ASP A 9 -20.51 15.76 18.14
C ASP A 9 -21.59 14.74 17.76
N LEU A 10 -21.75 14.46 16.45
CA LEU A 10 -22.70 13.46 15.97
C LEU A 10 -22.39 12.07 16.54
N LEU A 11 -21.12 11.67 16.60
CA LEU A 11 -20.73 10.37 17.16
C LEU A 11 -20.99 10.30 18.67
N GLN A 12 -20.81 11.40 19.40
CA GLN A 12 -21.16 11.49 20.82
C GLN A 12 -22.67 11.35 21.03
N ASP A 13 -23.49 12.03 20.23
CA ASP A 13 -24.95 11.96 20.31
C ASP A 13 -25.49 10.56 19.97
N LEU A 14 -24.80 9.83 19.09
CA LEU A 14 -25.15 8.47 18.70
C LEU A 14 -24.79 7.43 19.76
N ASP A 15 -24.02 7.77 20.80
CA ASP A 15 -23.59 6.83 21.83
C ASP A 15 -24.78 6.11 22.51
N GLY A 16 -24.69 4.78 22.62
CA GLY A 16 -25.74 3.94 23.19
C GLY A 16 -26.98 3.72 22.31
N GLN A 17 -27.13 4.46 21.20
CA GLN A 17 -28.26 4.29 20.27
C GLN A 17 -28.19 2.97 19.50
N SER A 18 -29.27 2.65 18.77
CA SER A 18 -29.31 1.46 17.90
C SER A 18 -28.27 1.58 16.78
N TYR A 19 -27.62 0.48 16.43
CA TYR A 19 -26.58 0.44 15.40
C TYR A 19 -27.00 1.03 14.05
N ARG A 20 -28.28 0.92 13.67
CA ARG A 20 -28.84 1.50 12.44
C ARG A 20 -28.61 3.01 12.36
N ALA A 21 -28.53 3.69 13.51
CA ALA A 21 -28.37 5.14 13.58
C ALA A 21 -27.01 5.62 13.02
N TYR A 22 -25.99 4.75 12.92
CA TYR A 22 -24.74 5.06 12.22
C TYR A 22 -24.95 5.49 10.77
N LYS A 23 -26.07 5.15 10.11
CA LYS A 23 -26.35 5.64 8.74
C LYS A 23 -26.30 7.17 8.62
N GLN A 24 -26.48 7.89 9.72
CA GLN A 24 -26.39 9.35 9.79
C GLN A 24 -24.97 9.88 9.56
N ILE A 25 -23.92 9.09 9.82
CA ILE A 25 -22.52 9.53 9.61
C ILE A 25 -22.09 9.43 8.13
N GLN A 26 -22.95 8.95 7.24
CA GLN A 26 -22.60 8.86 5.83
C GLN A 26 -22.49 10.27 5.23
N GLY A 27 -21.31 10.63 4.72
CA GLY A 27 -21.08 12.01 4.29
C GLY A 27 -19.62 12.34 4.03
N ARG A 28 -19.34 13.65 3.96
CA ARG A 28 -18.01 14.21 3.72
C ARG A 28 -17.69 15.19 4.85
N TYR A 29 -16.58 14.94 5.53
CA TYR A 29 -16.14 15.71 6.69
C TYR A 29 -14.78 16.32 6.42
N ARG A 30 -14.69 17.64 6.62
CA ARG A 30 -13.45 18.40 6.47
C ARG A 30 -12.63 18.27 7.74
N PHE A 31 -11.46 17.68 7.63
CA PHE A 31 -10.41 17.75 8.63
C PHE A 31 -9.46 18.90 8.27
N PRO A 32 -8.56 19.31 9.20
CA PRO A 32 -7.60 20.37 8.92
C PRO A 32 -6.73 20.09 7.68
N SER A 33 -6.27 18.84 7.54
CA SER A 33 -5.27 18.44 6.54
C SER A 33 -5.78 17.45 5.49
N PHE A 34 -7.02 16.95 5.62
CA PHE A 34 -7.63 16.05 4.65
C PHE A 34 -9.16 16.15 4.65
N THR A 35 -9.82 15.44 3.75
CA THR A 35 -11.28 15.21 3.80
C THR A 35 -11.55 13.74 4.02
N LEU A 36 -12.35 13.41 5.03
CA LEU A 36 -12.88 12.06 5.26
C LEU A 36 -14.18 11.90 4.49
N LEU A 37 -14.30 10.81 3.73
CA LEU A 37 -15.49 10.44 2.98
C LEU A 37 -15.97 9.09 3.49
N ILE A 38 -17.19 9.06 4.03
CA ILE A 38 -17.83 7.83 4.49
C ILE A 38 -18.83 7.42 3.41
N ASP A 39 -18.39 6.61 2.45
CA ASP A 39 -19.17 6.25 1.27
C ASP A 39 -20.28 5.24 1.60
N HIS A 40 -19.99 4.31 2.52
CA HIS A 40 -20.95 3.30 2.93
C HIS A 40 -20.76 2.91 4.39
N VAL A 41 -21.84 2.98 5.16
CA VAL A 41 -21.89 2.53 6.55
C VAL A 41 -22.42 1.10 6.63
N GLN A 42 -21.69 0.19 7.30
CA GLN A 42 -22.10 -1.20 7.52
C GLN A 42 -23.45 -1.30 8.25
N GLY A 43 -24.28 -2.29 7.90
CA GLY A 43 -25.63 -2.43 8.47
C GLY A 43 -25.69 -3.04 9.88
N ASP A 44 -24.64 -3.74 10.28
CA ASP A 44 -24.51 -4.46 11.55
C ASP A 44 -23.00 -4.62 11.91
N PRO A 45 -22.60 -4.71 13.19
CA PRO A 45 -21.20 -4.84 13.60
C PRO A 45 -20.45 -6.08 13.08
N PHE A 46 -21.18 -7.11 12.65
CA PHE A 46 -20.63 -8.36 12.10
C PHE A 46 -20.57 -8.37 10.57
N ALA A 47 -21.17 -7.38 9.90
CA ALA A 47 -21.24 -7.30 8.45
C ALA A 47 -19.87 -6.99 7.79
N ALA A 48 -19.86 -6.87 6.46
CA ALA A 48 -18.73 -6.28 5.75
C ALA A 48 -18.51 -4.84 6.27
N PRO A 49 -17.27 -4.43 6.59
CA PRO A 49 -17.07 -3.16 7.26
C PRO A 49 -17.43 -1.94 6.40
N SER A 50 -17.61 -0.79 7.04
CA SER A 50 -17.91 0.48 6.38
C SER A 50 -16.79 0.85 5.39
N ARG A 51 -17.14 1.37 4.21
CA ARG A 51 -16.18 1.82 3.20
C ARG A 51 -15.94 3.31 3.34
N LEU A 52 -14.68 3.67 3.51
CA LEU A 52 -14.24 5.05 3.71
C LEU A 52 -13.13 5.40 2.73
N ARG A 53 -12.99 6.69 2.48
CA ARG A 53 -11.85 7.28 1.79
C ARG A 53 -11.34 8.48 2.56
N VAL A 54 -10.05 8.72 2.47
CA VAL A 54 -9.45 10.00 2.85
C VAL A 54 -8.85 10.61 1.61
N GLN A 55 -9.03 11.92 1.45
CA GLN A 55 -8.44 12.70 0.36
C GLN A 55 -7.56 13.79 0.96
N VAL A 56 -6.26 13.67 0.78
CA VAL A 56 -5.24 14.60 1.25
C VAL A 56 -4.81 15.47 0.05
N PRO A 57 -5.05 16.78 0.05
CA PRO A 57 -4.53 17.64 -1.01
C PRO A 57 -2.99 17.62 -1.03
N GLN A 58 -2.38 17.80 -2.20
CA GLN A 58 -0.92 17.92 -2.28
C GLN A 58 -0.42 19.20 -1.58
N VAL A 59 -1.13 20.31 -1.81
CA VAL A 59 -0.84 21.63 -1.24
C VAL A 59 -2.08 22.25 -0.62
N SER A 60 -1.88 23.11 0.38
CA SER A 60 -2.92 23.93 1.00
C SER A 60 -3.34 25.08 0.09
N LYS A 61 -4.44 25.75 0.42
CA LYS A 61 -4.88 26.96 -0.29
C LYS A 61 -3.87 28.11 -0.22
N GLN A 62 -2.97 28.07 0.76
CA GLN A 62 -1.92 29.04 1.00
C GLN A 62 -0.59 28.61 0.37
N GLY A 63 -0.58 27.52 -0.42
CA GLY A 63 0.61 27.03 -1.14
C GLY A 63 1.60 26.27 -0.27
N GLN A 64 1.18 25.79 0.91
CA GLN A 64 2.02 24.96 1.78
C GLN A 64 1.81 23.48 1.48
N ASP A 65 2.87 22.68 1.46
CA ASP A 65 2.75 21.24 1.26
C ASP A 65 1.90 20.59 2.38
N ILE A 66 1.00 19.70 1.98
CA ILE A 66 0.22 18.84 2.89
C ILE A 66 0.63 17.38 2.65
N ALA A 67 0.14 16.74 1.59
CA ALA A 67 0.71 15.45 1.18
C ALA A 67 2.14 15.64 0.65
N GLY A 68 2.37 16.70 -0.15
CA GLY A 68 3.70 17.20 -0.49
C GLY A 68 4.58 16.24 -1.29
N PHE A 69 4.00 15.32 -2.08
CA PHE A 69 4.80 14.42 -2.90
C PHE A 69 5.39 15.15 -4.11
N PRO A 70 6.71 15.12 -4.33
CA PRO A 70 7.31 15.72 -5.50
C PRO A 70 6.79 15.11 -6.82
N PRO A 71 6.49 15.91 -7.86
CA PRO A 71 5.93 15.42 -9.13
C PRO A 71 6.76 14.34 -9.82
N HIS A 72 8.09 14.38 -9.67
CA HIS A 72 8.98 13.39 -10.27
C HIS A 72 8.77 11.97 -9.72
N LEU A 73 8.10 11.80 -8.58
CA LEU A 73 7.78 10.48 -8.01
C LEU A 73 6.56 9.83 -8.69
N PHE A 74 5.81 10.58 -9.51
CA PHE A 74 4.61 10.08 -10.16
C PHE A 74 4.40 10.63 -11.57
N SER A 75 5.45 11.17 -12.19
CA SER A 75 5.43 11.77 -13.52
C SER A 75 5.24 10.76 -14.67
N THR A 76 5.61 9.49 -14.45
CA THR A 76 5.40 8.39 -15.39
C THR A 76 4.42 7.38 -14.79
N LYS A 77 3.77 6.58 -15.65
CA LYS A 77 2.84 5.54 -15.19
C LYS A 77 3.53 4.56 -14.22
N SER A 78 4.74 4.11 -14.54
CA SER A 78 5.49 3.18 -13.67
C SER A 78 5.79 3.80 -12.31
N ARG A 79 6.24 5.06 -12.28
CA ARG A 79 6.51 5.76 -11.02
C ARG A 79 5.25 5.99 -10.19
N ASN A 80 4.15 6.40 -10.82
CA ASN A 80 2.87 6.58 -10.14
C ASN A 80 2.36 5.27 -9.52
N ILE A 81 2.42 4.15 -10.26
CA ILE A 81 2.05 2.83 -9.72
C ILE A 81 2.93 2.47 -8.52
N ALA A 82 4.23 2.67 -8.62
CA ALA A 82 5.17 2.38 -7.54
C ALA A 82 4.91 3.23 -6.28
N LEU A 83 4.65 4.53 -6.46
CA LEU A 83 4.31 5.41 -5.34
C LEU A 83 2.98 4.99 -4.68
N CYS A 84 1.95 4.70 -5.47
CA CYS A 84 0.67 4.19 -4.96
C CYS A 84 0.83 2.87 -4.18
N ASP A 85 1.67 1.96 -4.65
CA ASP A 85 1.99 0.70 -3.96
C ASP A 85 2.73 0.95 -2.64
N TYR A 86 3.76 1.80 -2.65
CA TYR A 86 4.48 2.20 -1.43
C TYR A 86 3.52 2.79 -0.38
N LEU A 87 2.69 3.75 -0.76
CA LEU A 87 1.73 4.38 0.15
C LEU A 87 0.68 3.40 0.66
N THR A 88 0.25 2.44 -0.17
CA THR A 88 -0.62 1.34 0.27
C THR A 88 0.06 0.53 1.39
N ARG A 89 1.35 0.19 1.24
CA ARG A 89 2.11 -0.54 2.27
C ARG A 89 2.27 0.27 3.55
N GLN A 90 2.57 1.57 3.44
CA GLN A 90 2.68 2.47 4.58
C GLN A 90 1.35 2.61 5.33
N PHE A 91 0.24 2.76 4.61
CA PHE A 91 -1.10 2.83 5.21
C PHE A 91 -1.45 1.54 5.95
N VAL A 92 -1.22 0.37 5.34
CA VAL A 92 -1.45 -0.93 5.99
C VAL A 92 -0.59 -1.06 7.26
N GLN A 93 0.68 -0.65 7.20
CA GLN A 93 1.58 -0.70 8.35
C GLN A 93 1.10 0.22 9.48
N ALA A 94 0.78 1.47 9.16
CA ALA A 94 0.28 2.44 10.14
C ALA A 94 -1.06 1.98 10.76
N ALA A 95 -2.01 1.53 9.94
CA ALA A 95 -3.30 1.00 10.41
C ALA A 95 -3.13 -0.22 11.33
N SER A 96 -2.11 -1.07 11.08
CA SER A 96 -1.83 -2.23 11.93
C SER A 96 -1.37 -1.85 13.34
N ARG A 97 -0.67 -0.71 13.49
CA ARG A 97 -0.20 -0.19 14.79
C ARG A 97 -1.32 0.44 15.60
N LEU A 98 -2.32 1.02 14.94
CA LEU A 98 -3.49 1.65 15.56
C LEU A 98 -4.62 0.64 15.85
N ARG A 99 -4.53 -0.57 15.30
CA ARG A 99 -5.55 -1.60 15.45
C ARG A 99 -5.76 -1.95 16.93
N SER A 100 -6.93 -1.57 17.44
CA SER A 100 -7.40 -1.90 18.78
C SER A 100 -8.81 -2.49 18.70
N LYS A 101 -9.12 -3.49 19.52
CA LYS A 101 -10.48 -4.06 19.56
C LYS A 101 -11.39 -3.11 20.33
N ARG A 102 -12.33 -2.46 19.63
CA ARG A 102 -13.23 -1.43 20.17
C ARG A 102 -14.67 -1.92 20.34
N GLY A 103 -14.84 -3.14 20.87
CA GLY A 103 -16.15 -3.77 21.09
C GLY A 103 -16.35 -5.12 20.38
N SER A 104 -17.55 -5.31 19.82
CA SER A 104 -18.05 -6.57 19.25
C SER A 104 -17.74 -6.72 17.76
N GLY A 105 -17.68 -7.95 17.25
CA GLY A 105 -17.49 -8.20 15.82
C GLY A 105 -16.19 -7.60 15.28
N LYS A 106 -16.29 -6.76 14.24
CA LYS A 106 -15.14 -6.10 13.60
C LYS A 106 -14.83 -4.72 14.17
N SER A 107 -15.39 -4.36 15.33
CA SER A 107 -15.22 -3.03 15.94
C SER A 107 -13.75 -2.65 16.16
N GLY A 108 -13.35 -1.49 15.65
CA GLY A 108 -11.98 -0.97 15.71
C GLY A 108 -11.05 -1.51 14.63
N LEU A 109 -11.56 -2.30 13.67
CA LEU A 109 -10.81 -2.67 12.48
C LEU A 109 -10.60 -1.45 11.60
N ILE A 110 -9.35 -1.18 11.22
CA ILE A 110 -9.01 -0.37 10.04
C ILE A 110 -8.24 -1.30 9.10
N SER A 111 -8.69 -1.41 7.85
CA SER A 111 -8.07 -2.33 6.88
C SER A 111 -8.13 -1.80 5.46
N MET A 112 -7.06 -2.06 4.71
CA MET A 112 -6.95 -1.80 3.28
C MET A 112 -6.59 -3.09 2.55
N ALA A 113 -6.81 -3.17 1.24
CA ALA A 113 -6.32 -4.27 0.43
C ALA A 113 -4.78 -4.34 0.55
N THR A 114 -4.29 -5.41 1.19
CA THR A 114 -2.86 -5.57 1.46
C THR A 114 -2.14 -6.14 0.23
N PRO A 115 -1.09 -5.48 -0.29
CA PRO A 115 -0.38 -5.96 -1.46
C PRO A 115 0.53 -7.15 -1.11
N GLY A 116 0.75 -8.04 -2.08
CA GLY A 116 1.74 -9.10 -1.99
C GLY A 116 3.16 -8.58 -2.25
N GLN A 117 4.03 -9.43 -2.78
CA GLN A 117 5.38 -9.00 -3.20
C GLN A 117 5.35 -8.19 -4.50
N GLU A 118 4.32 -8.37 -5.31
CA GLU A 118 4.11 -7.71 -6.58
C GLU A 118 3.64 -6.26 -6.43
N VAL A 119 4.11 -5.41 -7.34
CA VAL A 119 3.69 -4.02 -7.49
C VAL A 119 2.71 -3.93 -8.65
N LEU A 120 1.44 -3.68 -8.35
CA LEU A 120 0.35 -3.61 -9.32
C LEU A 120 -0.39 -2.29 -9.21
N GLU A 121 -0.95 -1.84 -10.33
CA GLU A 121 -1.93 -0.77 -10.37
C GLU A 121 -3.18 -1.20 -9.60
N ARG A 122 -3.54 -0.43 -8.56
CA ARG A 122 -4.65 -0.74 -7.64
C ARG A 122 -5.44 0.53 -7.34
N THR A 123 -6.61 0.35 -6.75
CA THR A 123 -7.48 1.46 -6.32
C THR A 123 -7.39 1.75 -4.83
N SER A 124 -6.50 1.06 -4.10
CA SER A 124 -6.30 1.23 -2.65
C SER A 124 -5.73 2.61 -2.31
N VAL A 125 -4.75 3.06 -3.08
CA VAL A 125 -4.22 4.43 -3.02
C VAL A 125 -4.11 4.96 -4.44
N LEU A 126 -4.45 6.23 -4.61
CA LEU A 126 -4.35 6.97 -5.86
C LEU A 126 -3.61 8.29 -5.60
N VAL A 127 -2.63 8.60 -6.44
CA VAL A 127 -1.86 9.85 -6.38
C VAL A 127 -2.07 10.64 -7.66
N SER A 128 -2.37 11.93 -7.52
CA SER A 128 -2.45 12.91 -8.61
C SER A 128 -1.68 14.18 -8.25
N GLU A 129 -1.65 15.14 -9.18
CA GLU A 129 -1.12 16.48 -8.95
C GLU A 129 -1.93 17.27 -7.91
N GLU A 130 -3.21 16.91 -7.72
CA GLU A 130 -4.11 17.63 -6.82
C GLU A 130 -4.16 17.01 -5.42
N TRP A 131 -4.13 15.67 -5.33
CA TRP A 131 -4.37 14.96 -4.07
C TRP A 131 -3.80 13.54 -4.04
N VAL A 132 -3.72 13.00 -2.83
CA VAL A 132 -3.56 11.58 -2.51
C VAL A 132 -4.86 11.07 -1.91
N GLU A 133 -5.42 9.98 -2.45
CA GLU A 133 -6.62 9.34 -1.92
C GLU A 133 -6.27 7.93 -1.45
N ALA A 134 -6.67 7.60 -0.22
CA ALA A 134 -6.59 6.23 0.29
C ALA A 134 -8.00 5.69 0.52
N ARG A 135 -8.26 4.46 0.06
CA ARG A 135 -9.53 3.75 0.16
C ARG A 135 -9.38 2.55 1.07
N PHE A 136 -10.22 2.49 2.11
CA PHE A 136 -10.09 1.50 3.16
C PHE A 136 -11.46 1.19 3.77
N VAL A 137 -11.46 0.25 4.71
CA VAL A 137 -12.66 -0.13 5.44
C VAL A 137 -12.44 0.04 6.94
N VAL A 138 -13.51 0.45 7.63
CA VAL A 138 -13.53 0.64 9.09
C VAL A 138 -14.68 -0.14 9.70
N GLY A 139 -14.36 -0.97 10.70
CA GLY A 139 -15.36 -1.60 11.54
C GLY A 139 -15.80 -0.66 12.64
N LEU A 140 -17.01 -0.10 12.53
CA LEU A 140 -17.50 0.90 13.48
C LEU A 140 -17.75 0.29 14.88
N PRO A 141 -17.30 0.96 15.96
CA PRO A 141 -17.44 0.47 17.34
C PRO A 141 -18.88 0.20 17.81
N ALA A 142 -19.09 -0.97 18.41
CA ALA A 142 -20.38 -1.33 19.00
C ALA A 142 -20.27 -2.38 20.12
N GLN A 143 -21.23 -2.35 21.04
CA GLN A 143 -21.46 -3.41 22.02
C GLN A 143 -22.79 -4.12 21.70
N GLY A 144 -22.70 -5.34 21.17
CA GLY A 144 -23.87 -5.95 20.52
C GLY A 144 -24.37 -5.02 19.41
N ARG A 145 -25.65 -4.66 19.41
CA ARG A 145 -26.25 -3.71 18.44
C ARG A 145 -26.40 -2.28 18.95
N ARG A 146 -25.64 -1.91 20.00
CA ARG A 146 -25.59 -0.54 20.50
C ARG A 146 -24.29 0.13 20.08
N ILE A 147 -24.40 1.36 19.62
CA ILE A 147 -23.27 2.19 19.18
C ILE A 147 -22.36 2.51 20.37
N LEU A 148 -21.06 2.39 20.18
CA LEU A 148 -20.05 2.93 21.10
C LEU A 148 -19.51 4.24 20.49
N GLY A 149 -20.30 5.30 20.65
CA GLY A 149 -20.12 6.59 19.99
C GLY A 149 -18.80 7.26 20.36
N ARG A 150 -18.45 7.23 21.66
CA ARG A 150 -17.17 7.74 22.17
C ARG A 150 -15.97 7.04 21.53
N GLN A 151 -15.99 5.70 21.48
CA GLN A 151 -14.91 4.94 20.85
C GLN A 151 -14.84 5.15 19.33
N ALA A 152 -15.98 5.45 18.70
CA ALA A 152 -16.05 5.76 17.28
C ALA A 152 -15.52 7.16 16.98
N ALA A 153 -15.75 8.14 17.87
CA ALA A 153 -15.17 9.46 17.80
C ALA A 153 -13.64 9.38 17.89
N GLU A 154 -13.11 8.70 18.91
CA GLU A 154 -11.66 8.44 19.00
C GLU A 154 -11.09 7.77 17.73
N LEU A 155 -11.80 6.76 17.18
CA LEU A 155 -11.34 6.04 15.99
C LEU A 155 -11.37 6.89 14.70
N LEU A 156 -12.41 7.69 14.49
CA LEU A 156 -12.62 8.41 13.24
C LEU A 156 -12.10 9.85 13.27
N CYS A 157 -11.99 10.45 14.45
CA CYS A 157 -11.56 11.83 14.64
C CYS A 157 -10.11 11.92 15.15
N ASP A 158 -9.64 11.00 16.00
CA ASP A 158 -8.30 11.08 16.58
C ASP A 158 -7.32 10.13 15.87
N ASP A 159 -7.55 8.82 15.94
CA ASP A 159 -6.70 7.80 15.31
C ASP A 159 -6.55 8.03 13.79
N MET A 160 -7.58 8.57 13.15
CA MET A 160 -7.59 8.83 11.72
C MET A 160 -6.60 9.92 11.32
N ILE A 161 -6.43 10.95 12.16
CA ILE A 161 -5.46 12.02 11.91
C ILE A 161 -4.06 11.42 11.93
N ASP A 162 -3.72 10.69 12.98
CA ASP A 162 -2.42 10.04 13.14
C ASP A 162 -2.13 9.06 12.00
N LEU A 163 -3.12 8.25 11.61
CA LEU A 163 -3.02 7.31 10.50
C LEU A 163 -2.67 8.02 9.19
N VAL A 164 -3.44 9.05 8.86
CA VAL A 164 -3.29 9.80 7.60
C VAL A 164 -1.95 10.51 7.55
N GLU A 165 -1.53 11.16 8.63
CA GLU A 165 -0.24 11.85 8.69
C GLU A 165 0.94 10.89 8.55
N GLN A 166 0.92 9.76 9.25
CA GLN A 166 2.03 8.79 9.20
C GLN A 166 2.15 8.07 7.86
N ALA A 167 1.04 7.92 7.12
CA ALA A 167 1.01 7.11 5.91
C ALA A 167 1.05 7.91 4.61
N LEU A 168 0.51 9.13 4.59
CA LEU A 168 0.20 9.86 3.36
C LEU A 168 0.88 11.23 3.24
N PHE A 169 1.79 11.58 4.16
CA PHE A 169 2.49 12.88 4.15
C PHE A 169 3.96 12.63 3.85
N TYR A 170 4.45 13.17 2.74
CA TYR A 170 5.82 12.94 2.28
C TYR A 170 6.86 13.28 3.35
N GLY A 171 6.69 14.40 4.06
CA GLY A 171 7.57 14.82 5.15
C GLY A 171 7.57 13.93 6.39
N LYS A 172 6.63 12.97 6.50
CA LYS A 172 6.56 11.97 7.58
C LYS A 172 7.09 10.60 7.16
N LEU A 173 7.41 10.43 5.88
CA LEU A 173 7.88 9.18 5.30
C LEU A 173 9.38 9.24 5.02
N ASP A 174 10.00 8.06 4.93
CA ASP A 174 11.39 7.95 4.50
C ASP A 174 11.50 8.22 2.99
N SER A 175 12.01 9.40 2.65
CA SER A 175 12.18 9.83 1.26
C SER A 175 13.19 8.98 0.48
N ALA A 176 14.20 8.44 1.15
CA ALA A 176 15.17 7.54 0.52
C ALA A 176 14.52 6.20 0.19
N ALA A 177 13.70 5.65 1.09
CA ALA A 177 12.95 4.42 0.85
C ALA A 177 11.91 4.58 -0.27
N ILE A 178 11.21 5.73 -0.31
CA ILE A 178 10.27 6.06 -1.40
C ILE A 178 11.02 6.08 -2.74
N LYS A 179 12.12 6.84 -2.81
CA LYS A 179 12.94 6.97 -4.01
C LYS A 179 13.40 5.59 -4.49
N GLN A 180 13.98 4.79 -3.60
CA GLN A 180 14.45 3.45 -3.93
C GLN A 180 13.33 2.56 -4.46
N HIS A 181 12.15 2.57 -3.83
CA HIS A 181 11.00 1.78 -4.27
C HIS A 181 10.53 2.20 -5.67
N VAL A 182 10.36 3.50 -5.90
CA VAL A 182 9.90 4.07 -7.18
C VAL A 182 10.88 3.75 -8.30
N GLU A 183 12.17 4.01 -8.07
CA GLU A 183 13.23 3.77 -9.05
C GLU A 183 13.42 2.29 -9.39
N THR A 184 13.30 1.40 -8.39
CA THR A 184 13.39 -0.06 -8.61
C THR A 184 12.27 -0.57 -9.51
N VAL A 185 11.04 -0.08 -9.30
CA VAL A 185 9.89 -0.48 -10.11
C VAL A 185 10.00 0.06 -11.52
N GLU A 186 10.42 1.32 -11.69
CA GLU A 186 10.68 1.92 -13.01
C GLU A 186 11.77 1.19 -13.78
N ASP A 187 12.87 0.85 -13.13
CA ASP A 187 13.93 0.03 -13.72
C ASP A 187 13.40 -1.32 -14.21
N GLY A 188 12.58 -1.98 -13.40
CA GLY A 188 11.96 -3.27 -13.77
C GLY A 188 10.98 -3.14 -14.94
N ASP A 189 10.21 -2.05 -15.01
CA ASP A 189 9.31 -1.77 -16.14
C ASP A 189 10.07 -1.47 -17.41
N TRP A 190 11.10 -0.63 -17.31
CA TRP A 190 11.99 -0.31 -18.40
C TRP A 190 12.69 -1.55 -18.97
N LEU A 191 13.25 -2.42 -18.10
CA LEU A 191 13.89 -3.67 -18.51
C LEU A 191 12.94 -4.57 -19.32
N ARG A 192 11.69 -4.72 -18.86
CA ARG A 192 10.68 -5.50 -19.58
C ARG A 192 10.40 -4.93 -20.97
N GLN A 193 10.43 -3.62 -21.14
CA GLN A 193 10.26 -2.96 -22.44
C GLN A 193 11.46 -3.18 -23.38
N GLN A 194 12.67 -3.38 -22.84
CA GLN A 194 13.88 -3.62 -23.65
C GLN A 194 14.02 -5.05 -24.18
N LEU A 195 13.29 -6.03 -23.62
CA LEU A 195 13.49 -7.44 -24.00
C LEU A 195 13.23 -7.69 -25.49
N ALA A 196 12.15 -7.12 -26.03
CA ALA A 196 11.72 -7.40 -27.40
C ALA A 196 12.71 -6.92 -28.46
N SER A 197 13.35 -5.75 -28.24
CA SER A 197 14.34 -5.16 -29.15
C SER A 197 15.68 -5.90 -29.12
N GLN A 198 15.98 -6.60 -28.02
CA GLN A 198 17.15 -7.47 -27.87
C GLN A 198 16.88 -8.93 -28.25
N GLU A 199 15.73 -9.21 -28.87
CA GLU A 199 15.29 -10.57 -29.21
C GLU A 199 15.20 -11.55 -28.03
N LEU A 200 14.97 -11.01 -26.82
CA LEU A 200 14.80 -11.78 -25.59
C LEU A 200 13.32 -11.95 -25.22
N VAL A 201 13.01 -13.03 -24.52
CA VAL A 201 11.69 -13.29 -23.91
C VAL A 201 11.72 -13.21 -22.39
N ALA A 202 12.91 -13.32 -21.78
CA ALA A 202 13.10 -13.16 -20.34
C ALA A 202 14.52 -12.68 -20.03
N PHE A 203 14.68 -12.09 -18.86
CA PHE A 203 15.97 -11.71 -18.29
C PHE A 203 15.98 -12.07 -16.80
N ILE A 204 17.04 -12.71 -16.33
CA ILE A 204 17.24 -13.07 -14.93
C ILE A 204 18.54 -12.42 -14.43
N PRO A 205 18.45 -11.37 -13.58
CA PRO A 205 19.64 -10.71 -13.06
C PRO A 205 20.54 -11.65 -12.25
N ASN A 206 21.86 -11.51 -12.38
CA ASN A 206 22.81 -12.12 -11.47
C ASN A 206 22.54 -11.65 -10.03
N GLY A 207 22.73 -12.53 -9.05
CA GLY A 207 22.43 -12.27 -7.65
C GLY A 207 20.96 -12.49 -7.25
N SER A 208 20.07 -12.82 -8.19
CA SER A 208 18.65 -13.04 -7.89
C SER A 208 18.43 -14.20 -6.92
N ILE A 209 17.56 -14.01 -5.93
CA ILE A 209 17.10 -15.07 -5.02
C ILE A 209 15.77 -15.62 -5.53
N LEU A 210 15.85 -16.71 -6.28
CA LEU A 210 14.68 -17.37 -6.88
C LEU A 210 13.90 -18.26 -5.88
N PRO A 211 14.55 -19.05 -5.00
CA PRO A 211 13.84 -19.89 -4.04
C PRO A 211 12.93 -19.07 -3.11
N ARG A 212 11.75 -19.62 -2.82
CA ARG A 212 10.80 -19.00 -1.88
C ARG A 212 11.01 -19.55 -0.47
N GLU A 213 10.57 -18.79 0.52
CA GLU A 213 10.66 -19.13 1.94
C GLU A 213 9.94 -20.45 2.26
N SER A 214 8.78 -20.70 1.66
CA SER A 214 8.04 -21.98 1.73
C SER A 214 6.97 -22.06 0.63
N GLY A 215 6.29 -23.21 0.49
CA GLY A 215 5.18 -23.38 -0.46
C GLY A 215 3.92 -22.55 -0.18
N VAL A 216 3.86 -21.85 0.96
CA VAL A 216 2.73 -20.98 1.36
C VAL A 216 3.16 -19.52 1.57
N SER A 217 4.42 -19.19 1.32
CA SER A 217 4.98 -17.84 1.48
C SER A 217 5.67 -17.39 0.22
N ASP A 218 5.14 -16.35 -0.41
CA ASP A 218 5.75 -15.72 -1.57
C ASP A 218 6.97 -14.86 -1.20
N LYS A 219 7.58 -14.98 -0.02
CA LYS A 219 8.81 -14.24 0.32
C LYS A 219 10.05 -14.97 -0.21
N PRO A 220 11.17 -14.27 -0.50
CA PRO A 220 12.42 -14.94 -0.85
C PRO A 220 12.93 -15.77 0.34
N LEU A 221 13.57 -16.90 0.05
CA LEU A 221 14.26 -17.71 1.06
C LEU A 221 15.35 -16.87 1.74
N ARG A 222 15.36 -16.85 3.08
CA ARG A 222 16.35 -16.10 3.85
C ARG A 222 17.61 -16.96 4.04
N SER A 223 18.77 -16.30 4.07
CA SER A 223 20.09 -16.90 4.32
C SER A 223 20.16 -17.78 5.58
N ASN A 224 19.30 -17.49 6.57
CA ASN A 224 19.33 -18.12 7.89
C ASN A 224 18.22 -19.18 8.08
N SER A 225 17.45 -19.47 7.03
CA SER A 225 16.29 -20.38 7.08
C SER A 225 16.35 -21.49 6.04
N GLY A 226 17.57 -21.92 5.67
CA GLY A 226 17.80 -23.04 4.77
C GLY A 226 17.13 -24.34 5.26
N PRO A 227 16.88 -25.32 4.36
CA PRO A 227 16.04 -26.47 4.62
C PRO A 227 16.70 -27.43 5.61
N ALA A 228 16.35 -27.42 6.89
CA ALA A 228 16.82 -28.36 7.93
C ALA A 228 18.35 -28.58 8.07
N SER A 229 19.20 -27.97 7.23
CA SER A 229 20.60 -28.35 7.00
C SER A 229 21.59 -27.18 7.06
N GLY A 230 21.15 -25.96 7.39
CA GLY A 230 22.04 -24.82 7.58
C GLY A 230 22.79 -24.34 6.32
N ALA A 231 22.32 -24.71 5.13
CA ALA A 231 22.94 -24.29 3.86
C ALA A 231 22.59 -22.84 3.49
N GLU A 232 23.58 -22.13 2.96
CA GLU A 232 23.46 -20.76 2.44
C GLU A 232 22.58 -20.71 1.17
N VAL A 233 21.85 -19.62 0.99
CA VAL A 233 20.98 -19.44 -0.20
C VAL A 233 21.85 -19.22 -1.43
N VAL A 234 21.75 -20.13 -2.40
CA VAL A 234 22.44 -19.99 -3.68
C VAL A 234 21.75 -18.92 -4.52
N THR A 235 22.47 -17.84 -4.81
CA THR A 235 22.00 -16.79 -5.72
C THR A 235 22.16 -17.23 -7.18
N PHE A 236 21.27 -16.77 -8.04
CA PHE A 236 21.35 -17.03 -9.47
C PHE A 236 22.60 -16.39 -10.09
N GLN A 237 23.29 -17.12 -10.96
CA GLN A 237 24.40 -16.63 -11.76
C GLN A 237 24.22 -17.10 -13.21
N SER A 238 24.32 -16.17 -14.16
CA SER A 238 24.25 -16.46 -15.58
C SER A 238 25.47 -17.25 -16.04
N PRO A 239 25.32 -18.23 -16.95
CA PRO A 239 26.45 -18.71 -17.72
C PRO A 239 26.92 -17.64 -18.72
N ASP A 240 28.23 -17.57 -18.97
CA ASP A 240 28.85 -16.59 -19.87
C ASP A 240 28.21 -16.57 -21.27
N SER A 241 27.79 -17.73 -21.78
CA SER A 241 27.20 -17.87 -23.12
C SER A 241 25.82 -17.24 -23.27
N LEU A 242 25.13 -16.94 -22.16
CA LEU A 242 23.80 -16.31 -22.14
C LEU A 242 23.80 -14.99 -21.36
N GLU A 243 24.97 -14.53 -20.92
CA GLU A 243 25.06 -13.29 -20.16
C GLU A 243 24.87 -12.08 -21.09
N VAL A 244 23.94 -11.21 -20.68
CA VAL A 244 23.68 -9.93 -21.32
C VAL A 244 23.65 -8.84 -20.26
N SER A 245 23.88 -7.59 -20.68
CA SER A 245 23.89 -6.43 -19.80
C SER A 245 22.93 -5.36 -20.29
N PHE A 246 22.30 -4.67 -19.34
CA PHE A 246 21.41 -3.54 -19.57
C PHE A 246 21.84 -2.35 -18.74
N GLU A 247 21.67 -1.14 -19.29
CA GLU A 247 21.87 0.12 -18.58
C GLU A 247 20.52 0.69 -18.14
N ARG A 248 20.16 0.48 -16.87
CA ARG A 248 18.87 0.93 -16.33
C ARG A 248 18.88 2.44 -16.08
N PRO A 249 17.72 3.12 -16.20
CA PRO A 249 17.64 4.56 -16.04
C PRO A 249 18.00 5.05 -14.63
N ASN A 250 17.76 4.26 -13.58
CA ASN A 250 18.05 4.67 -12.20
C ASN A 250 19.18 3.86 -11.55
N GLY A 251 19.10 2.53 -11.61
CA GLY A 251 20.07 1.64 -10.95
C GLY A 251 21.36 1.38 -11.74
N GLY A 252 21.52 1.95 -12.93
CA GLY A 252 22.69 1.76 -13.78
C GLY A 252 22.84 0.34 -14.32
N PRO A 253 24.07 -0.14 -14.58
CA PRO A 253 24.31 -1.41 -15.24
C PRO A 253 23.76 -2.58 -14.42
N ILE A 254 23.23 -3.58 -15.12
CA ILE A 254 22.85 -4.87 -14.56
C ILE A 254 23.13 -5.97 -15.56
N SER A 255 23.77 -7.05 -15.10
CA SER A 255 24.10 -8.22 -15.92
C SER A 255 23.34 -9.44 -15.43
N GLY A 256 23.05 -10.35 -16.33
CA GLY A 256 22.28 -11.56 -16.03
C GLY A 256 21.99 -12.39 -17.27
N MET A 257 21.22 -13.45 -17.09
CA MET A 257 20.90 -14.38 -18.17
C MET A 257 19.79 -13.81 -19.05
N GLY A 258 20.09 -13.59 -20.33
CA GLY A 258 19.12 -13.27 -21.36
C GLY A 258 18.61 -14.56 -22.02
N ILE A 259 17.30 -14.81 -21.95
CA ILE A 259 16.69 -15.95 -22.64
C ILE A 259 16.19 -15.48 -24.01
N PRO A 260 16.76 -15.97 -25.12
CA PRO A 260 16.36 -15.56 -26.46
C PRO A 260 15.00 -16.11 -26.86
N LYS A 261 14.38 -15.51 -27.87
CA LYS A 261 13.20 -16.08 -28.55
C LYS A 261 13.52 -17.48 -29.10
N GLY A 262 12.53 -18.36 -29.07
CA GLY A 262 12.63 -19.73 -29.56
C GLY A 262 12.29 -20.75 -28.47
N VAL A 263 12.95 -21.91 -28.52
CA VAL A 263 12.75 -23.00 -27.56
C VAL A 263 13.93 -23.03 -26.59
N THR A 264 13.65 -22.88 -25.30
CA THR A 264 14.64 -23.01 -24.22
C THR A 264 14.26 -24.19 -23.33
N LEU A 265 15.20 -25.12 -23.14
CA LEU A 265 15.03 -26.29 -22.27
C LEU A 265 15.82 -26.07 -20.96
N ILE A 266 15.12 -26.07 -19.84
CA ILE A 266 15.72 -26.08 -18.50
C ILE A 266 15.71 -27.53 -18.02
N VAL A 267 16.88 -28.16 -18.00
CA VAL A 267 17.06 -29.57 -17.61
C VAL A 267 17.85 -29.67 -16.30
N GLY A 268 17.71 -30.79 -15.60
CA GLY A 268 18.37 -31.05 -14.32
C GLY A 268 17.67 -32.18 -13.58
N GLY A 269 18.35 -32.77 -12.59
CA GLY A 269 17.72 -33.70 -11.65
C GLY A 269 16.72 -32.99 -10.73
N GLY A 270 15.77 -33.76 -10.18
CA GLY A 270 14.84 -33.30 -9.14
C GLY A 270 15.36 -33.56 -7.73
#